data_AF-A0A9P7YNZ6-F1
#
_entry.id   AF-A0A9P7YNZ6-F1
#
_cell.length_a   1.000
_cell.length_b   1.000
_cell.length_c   1.000
_cell.angle_alpha   90.00
_cell.angle_beta   90.00
_cell.angle_gamma   90.00
#
_symmetry.space_group_name_H-M   'P 1'
#
loop_
_entity.id
_entity.type
_entity.pdbx_description
1 polymer ?
#
loop_
_entity_poly.entity_id
_entity_poly.type
_entity_poly.pdbx_seq_one_letter_code
_entity_poly.pdbx_strand_id
1 'polypeptide(L)'
;MKLLLRGLLIAIPFTDAGFNPAPSSNIAVYWGQNSYGQGTGPLVQQRLSYYCATNACRIIPLAFLTTLINPSLNFANAGDLCTAIIGTNLFSCPQIEADIKICQTTYSKTILLSIGGATYTEGGFSSPTLATASASNIWSIFGPPQPGSSAPRPFGTAIIDGFDFDFEATVQNMVPFATTLRTLMTAAGGKKYYLTAAPQCPYPDAADGEMLDGKVFFDAIFLQFYNNYCGLGSYIPGSASQNNFNLATWDAWATTRSLNPAVQILVGAPGAPGAAGSGYVSMSHLASVIAYSKSFPSFGGVMVWDMSQLASNAGYLDGISNALGLPPSTTMATSTTAAGPTRTVGSTLPTGTENPGGGTVGQWNQCGGMDWHGGTVCVKPWTCVVFSVWYSQCQ
;
A
#
# COMPACT_ATOMS: atom_id res chain seq x y z
N MET A 1 -32.48 4.33 51.81
CA MET A 1 -31.72 3.24 51.17
C MET A 1 -31.47 3.63 49.71
N LYS A 2 -30.30 4.20 49.39
CA LYS A 2 -29.97 4.65 48.02
C LYS A 2 -29.50 3.44 47.21
N LEU A 3 -30.26 3.10 46.18
CA LEU A 3 -29.92 2.04 45.21
C LEU A 3 -28.77 2.56 44.32
N LEU A 4 -27.58 1.97 44.44
CA LEU A 4 -26.47 2.20 43.52
C LEU A 4 -26.59 1.21 42.36
N LEU A 5 -27.05 1.69 41.21
CA LEU A 5 -26.95 0.97 39.94
C LEU A 5 -25.47 0.92 39.53
N ARG A 6 -24.82 -0.24 39.69
CA ARG A 6 -23.51 -0.50 39.08
C ARG A 6 -23.72 -0.84 37.61
N GLY A 7 -23.48 0.13 36.73
CA GLY A 7 -23.38 -0.11 35.29
C GLY A 7 -22.17 -0.97 34.98
N LEU A 8 -22.40 -2.14 34.40
CA LEU A 8 -21.37 -3.02 33.88
C LEU A 8 -20.85 -2.40 32.57
N LEU A 9 -19.67 -1.77 32.59
CA LEU A 9 -18.96 -1.37 31.37
C LEU A 9 -18.55 -2.65 30.63
N ILE A 10 -19.24 -2.96 29.54
CA ILE A 10 -18.78 -3.95 28.56
C ILE A 10 -17.60 -3.31 27.83
N ALA A 11 -16.38 -3.65 28.25
CA ALA A 11 -15.18 -3.33 27.48
C ALA A 11 -15.20 -4.19 26.21
N ILE A 12 -15.58 -3.58 25.08
CA ILE A 12 -15.39 -4.19 23.77
C ILE A 12 -13.86 -4.31 23.60
N PRO A 13 -13.31 -5.50 23.32
CA PRO A 13 -11.89 -5.63 23.03
C PRO A 13 -11.61 -4.84 21.76
N PHE A 14 -10.95 -3.70 21.91
CA PHE A 14 -10.40 -2.97 20.78
C PHE A 14 -9.36 -3.89 20.13
N THR A 15 -9.56 -4.24 18.87
CA THR A 15 -8.52 -4.89 18.07
C THR A 15 -7.34 -3.94 18.00
N ASP A 16 -6.27 -4.25 18.72
CA ASP A 16 -5.02 -3.50 18.64
C ASP A 16 -4.51 -3.57 17.20
N ALA A 17 -4.40 -2.41 16.55
CA ALA A 17 -3.85 -2.31 15.21
C ALA A 17 -2.40 -2.83 15.21
N GLY A 18 -1.95 -3.41 14.09
CA GLY A 18 -0.63 -4.04 13.99
C GLY A 18 0.57 -3.11 14.18
N PHE A 19 0.37 -1.80 14.00
CA PHE A 19 1.39 -0.79 14.21
C PHE A 19 1.84 -0.78 15.68
N ASN A 20 3.12 -1.08 15.93
CA ASN A 20 3.67 -1.02 17.27
C ASN A 20 4.15 0.41 17.59
N PRO A 21 3.56 1.12 18.56
CA PRO A 21 4.06 2.42 18.97
C PRO A 21 5.43 2.34 19.67
N ALA A 22 5.85 1.15 20.13
CA ALA A 22 7.18 0.95 20.67
C ALA A 22 8.25 0.95 19.55
N PRO A 23 9.39 1.63 19.75
CA PRO A 23 10.43 1.73 18.73
C PRO A 23 11.04 0.38 18.36
N SER A 24 11.65 0.31 17.18
CA SER A 24 12.53 -0.75 16.65
C SER A 24 11.93 -2.11 16.24
N SER A 25 10.61 -2.22 16.01
CA SER A 25 9.98 -3.54 15.75
C SER A 25 8.92 -3.57 14.65
N ASN A 26 8.72 -2.48 13.91
CA ASN A 26 7.77 -2.47 12.81
C ASN A 26 8.42 -2.92 11.50
N ILE A 27 7.67 -3.74 10.75
CA ILE A 27 7.94 -3.99 9.33
C ILE A 27 6.71 -3.53 8.55
N ALA A 28 6.94 -2.55 7.66
CA ALA A 28 5.97 -2.08 6.68
C ALA A 28 6.35 -2.57 5.29
N VAL A 29 5.40 -3.08 4.51
CA VAL A 29 5.68 -3.49 3.12
C VAL A 29 4.55 -3.07 2.21
N TYR A 30 4.87 -2.36 1.14
CA TYR A 30 3.91 -1.92 0.14
C TYR A 30 3.30 -3.10 -0.63
N TRP A 31 2.03 -3.00 -0.97
CA TRP A 31 1.32 -3.97 -1.82
C TRP A 31 0.42 -3.23 -2.80
N GLY A 32 0.34 -3.73 -4.04
CA GLY A 32 -0.65 -3.26 -5.01
C GLY A 32 -0.05 -3.02 -6.39
N GLN A 33 1.22 -2.64 -6.51
CA GLN A 33 1.79 -2.28 -7.82
C GLN A 33 2.43 -3.44 -8.59
N ASN A 34 2.50 -4.65 -8.03
CA ASN A 34 3.15 -5.80 -8.67
C ASN A 34 4.54 -5.44 -9.21
N SER A 35 5.41 -4.82 -8.39
CA SER A 35 6.73 -4.35 -8.83
C SER A 35 7.58 -5.44 -9.49
N TYR A 36 7.44 -6.72 -9.10
CA TYR A 36 8.12 -7.83 -9.77
C TYR A 36 7.66 -8.03 -11.22
N GLY A 37 6.43 -7.62 -11.55
CA GLY A 37 5.94 -7.51 -12.92
C GLY A 37 5.54 -8.82 -13.59
N GLN A 38 5.47 -9.93 -12.84
CA GLN A 38 5.03 -11.20 -13.41
C GLN A 38 3.50 -11.17 -13.61
N GLY A 39 3.04 -11.49 -14.83
CA GLY A 39 1.61 -11.53 -15.16
C GLY A 39 0.90 -12.84 -14.79
N THR A 40 1.62 -13.97 -14.79
CA THR A 40 1.11 -15.30 -14.42
C THR A 40 2.20 -16.15 -13.76
N GLY A 41 1.82 -17.14 -12.96
CA GLY A 41 2.75 -18.05 -12.29
C GLY A 41 2.93 -17.75 -10.80
N PRO A 42 3.98 -18.30 -10.15
CA PRO A 42 4.09 -18.30 -8.68
C PRO A 42 4.49 -16.96 -8.06
N LEU A 43 5.01 -16.02 -8.85
CA LEU A 43 5.49 -14.70 -8.41
C LEU A 43 4.61 -13.55 -8.94
N VAL A 44 3.46 -13.85 -9.57
CA VAL A 44 2.42 -12.83 -9.78
C VAL A 44 2.02 -12.27 -8.42
N GLN A 45 1.83 -10.96 -8.33
CA GLN A 45 1.31 -10.34 -7.11
C GLN A 45 0.01 -11.05 -6.70
N GLN A 46 0.04 -11.67 -5.53
CA GLN A 46 -1.10 -12.38 -4.96
C GLN A 46 -2.09 -11.40 -4.34
N ARG A 47 -3.29 -11.91 -4.01
CA ARG A 47 -4.28 -11.15 -3.25
C ARG A 47 -3.71 -10.66 -1.92
N LEU A 48 -4.23 -9.57 -1.38
CA LEU A 48 -3.72 -8.94 -0.16
C LEU A 48 -3.70 -9.92 1.03
N SER A 49 -4.73 -10.75 1.22
CA SER A 49 -4.79 -11.68 2.37
C SER A 49 -3.74 -12.80 2.33
N TYR A 50 -3.18 -13.12 1.16
CA TYR A 50 -2.03 -14.03 1.05
C TYR A 50 -0.83 -13.48 1.83
N TYR A 51 -0.54 -12.19 1.65
CA TYR A 51 0.55 -11.51 2.33
C TYR A 51 0.24 -11.23 3.79
N CYS A 52 -1.03 -11.00 4.15
CA CYS A 52 -1.39 -10.79 5.56
C CYS A 52 -1.15 -12.01 6.46
N ALA A 53 -1.03 -13.22 5.89
CA ALA A 53 -0.77 -14.43 6.66
C ALA A 53 0.65 -14.51 7.25
N THR A 54 1.62 -13.73 6.75
CA THR A 54 2.94 -13.64 7.43
C THR A 54 2.79 -12.91 8.76
N ASN A 55 3.45 -13.39 9.82
CA ASN A 55 3.54 -12.70 11.10
C ASN A 55 4.62 -11.58 11.14
N ALA A 56 5.48 -11.46 10.13
CA ALA A 56 6.61 -10.53 10.11
C ALA A 56 6.16 -9.09 9.79
N CYS A 57 5.43 -8.90 8.68
CA CYS A 57 4.92 -7.59 8.28
C CYS A 57 3.64 -7.25 9.05
N ARG A 58 3.57 -6.06 9.65
CA ARG A 58 2.38 -5.61 10.42
C ARG A 58 1.68 -4.41 9.83
N ILE A 59 2.33 -3.70 8.91
CA ILE A 59 1.80 -2.49 8.27
C ILE A 59 1.85 -2.70 6.75
N ILE A 60 0.71 -2.57 6.08
CA ILE A 60 0.64 -2.75 4.62
C ILE A 60 0.01 -1.50 4.01
N PRO A 61 0.83 -0.60 3.43
CA PRO A 61 0.33 0.46 2.57
C PRO A 61 -0.15 -0.11 1.23
N LEU A 62 -1.41 0.15 0.89
CA LEU A 62 -2.03 -0.20 -0.38
C LEU A 62 -1.64 0.86 -1.42
N ALA A 63 -0.85 0.46 -2.40
CA ALA A 63 -0.30 1.30 -3.45
C ALA A 63 -1.09 1.13 -4.76
N PHE A 64 -1.88 2.11 -5.23
CA PHE A 64 -2.02 3.49 -4.74
C PHE A 64 -3.40 4.10 -5.02
N LEU A 65 -3.71 5.16 -4.27
CA LEU A 65 -4.58 6.26 -4.69
C LEU A 65 -3.74 7.25 -5.53
N THR A 66 -3.94 7.23 -6.85
CA THR A 66 -3.07 7.89 -7.83
C THR A 66 -3.51 9.31 -8.17
N THR A 67 -4.73 9.70 -7.80
CA THR A 67 -5.28 11.06 -7.91
C THR A 67 -6.19 11.38 -6.71
N LEU A 68 -6.33 12.67 -6.39
CA LEU A 68 -7.01 13.22 -5.24
C LEU A 68 -8.23 14.08 -5.60
N ILE A 69 -8.16 14.90 -6.66
CA ILE A 69 -9.26 15.80 -7.04
C ILE A 69 -10.40 14.98 -7.64
N ASN A 70 -10.05 14.09 -8.59
CA ASN A 70 -10.94 13.07 -9.14
C ASN A 70 -10.38 11.69 -8.77
N PRO A 71 -10.69 11.18 -7.57
CA PRO A 71 -10.00 10.04 -6.98
C PRO A 71 -9.97 8.82 -7.90
N SER A 72 -8.79 8.22 -8.05
CA SER A 72 -8.55 7.03 -8.86
C SER A 72 -7.61 6.08 -8.13
N LEU A 73 -7.84 4.78 -8.28
CA LEU A 73 -7.04 3.73 -7.67
C LEU A 73 -6.32 2.94 -8.76
N ASN A 74 -5.10 2.52 -8.48
CA ASN A 74 -4.39 1.54 -9.28
C ASN A 74 -3.79 0.49 -8.35
N PHE A 75 -4.16 -0.78 -8.54
CA PHE A 75 -3.59 -1.92 -7.80
C PHE A 75 -3.09 -3.00 -8.78
N ALA A 76 -2.56 -2.57 -9.93
CA ALA A 76 -2.09 -3.44 -11.00
C ALA A 76 -3.09 -4.59 -11.29
N ASN A 77 -2.61 -5.82 -11.36
CA ASN A 77 -3.41 -7.03 -11.61
C ASN A 77 -4.51 -7.28 -10.55
N ALA A 78 -4.37 -6.77 -9.33
CA ALA A 78 -5.43 -6.90 -8.32
C ALA A 78 -6.63 -5.98 -8.63
N GLY A 79 -6.42 -4.94 -9.44
CA GLY A 79 -7.46 -4.07 -9.98
C GLY A 79 -8.30 -4.72 -11.08
N ASP A 80 -7.78 -5.72 -11.80
CA ASP A 80 -8.48 -6.42 -12.89
C ASP A 80 -9.76 -7.14 -12.43
N LEU A 81 -9.85 -7.43 -11.14
CA LEU A 81 -11.00 -8.07 -10.50
C LEU A 81 -12.01 -7.06 -9.93
N CYS A 82 -11.76 -5.76 -10.11
CA CYS A 82 -12.65 -4.70 -9.69
C CYS A 82 -13.58 -4.25 -10.83
N THR A 83 -14.72 -3.65 -10.47
CA THR A 83 -15.69 -3.14 -11.44
C THR A 83 -15.84 -1.62 -11.31
N ALA A 84 -15.95 -0.89 -12.41
CA ALA A 84 -16.06 0.57 -12.37
C ALA A 84 -17.31 1.04 -11.60
N ILE A 85 -17.16 2.07 -10.76
CA ILE A 85 -18.28 2.73 -10.10
C ILE A 85 -18.77 3.86 -11.01
N ILE A 86 -19.99 3.72 -11.52
CA ILE A 86 -20.62 4.64 -12.48
C ILE A 86 -20.54 6.09 -11.97
N GLY A 87 -20.08 7.00 -12.82
CA GLY A 87 -19.97 8.42 -12.52
C GLY A 87 -18.71 8.83 -11.76
N THR A 88 -17.74 7.92 -11.60
CA THR A 88 -16.47 8.18 -10.89
C THR A 88 -15.29 7.53 -11.63
N ASN A 89 -14.06 7.87 -11.22
CA ASN A 89 -12.84 7.19 -11.66
C ASN A 89 -12.44 6.02 -10.74
N LEU A 90 -13.32 5.64 -9.81
CA LEU A 90 -13.05 4.59 -8.83
C LEU A 90 -13.64 3.25 -9.26
N PHE A 91 -13.13 2.19 -8.65
CA PHE A 91 -13.62 0.83 -8.84
C PHE A 91 -14.15 0.25 -7.53
N SER A 92 -15.18 -0.59 -7.62
CA SER A 92 -15.65 -1.48 -6.56
C SER A 92 -14.80 -2.74 -6.58
N CYS A 93 -14.12 -3.03 -5.48
CA CYS A 93 -13.14 -4.11 -5.35
C CYS A 93 -13.53 -5.10 -4.22
N PRO A 94 -14.51 -6.00 -4.42
CA PRO A 94 -15.00 -6.89 -3.36
C PRO A 94 -13.93 -7.81 -2.76
N GLN A 95 -12.96 -8.27 -3.57
CA GLN A 95 -11.85 -9.09 -3.06
C GLN A 95 -10.94 -8.29 -2.13
N ILE A 96 -10.60 -7.05 -2.49
CA ILE A 96 -9.77 -6.17 -1.64
C ILE A 96 -10.54 -5.80 -0.38
N GLU A 97 -11.83 -5.50 -0.46
CA GLU A 97 -12.70 -5.30 0.72
C GLU A 97 -12.60 -6.48 1.70
N ALA A 98 -12.80 -7.70 1.21
CA ALA A 98 -12.75 -8.90 2.03
C ALA A 98 -11.36 -9.10 2.65
N ASP A 99 -10.31 -8.85 1.87
CA ASP A 99 -8.93 -9.00 2.33
C ASP A 99 -8.56 -7.98 3.41
N ILE A 100 -8.92 -6.70 3.25
CA ILE A 100 -8.68 -5.67 4.27
C ILE A 100 -9.26 -6.12 5.63
N LYS A 101 -10.51 -6.60 5.63
CA LYS A 101 -11.18 -7.09 6.84
C LYS A 101 -10.45 -8.29 7.45
N ILE A 102 -10.04 -9.27 6.64
CA ILE A 102 -9.31 -10.45 7.11
C ILE A 102 -7.94 -10.04 7.68
N CYS A 103 -7.21 -9.16 7.00
CA CYS A 103 -5.93 -8.65 7.47
C CYS A 103 -6.05 -7.97 8.82
N GLN A 104 -7.06 -7.12 9.00
CA GLN A 104 -7.30 -6.42 10.26
C GLN A 104 -7.78 -7.37 11.38
N THR A 105 -8.79 -8.19 11.11
CA THR A 105 -9.48 -8.97 12.16
C THR A 105 -8.81 -10.30 12.49
N THR A 106 -8.25 -11.00 11.50
CA THR A 106 -7.58 -12.30 11.70
C THR A 106 -6.10 -12.13 11.96
N TYR A 107 -5.44 -11.24 11.22
CA TYR A 107 -3.98 -11.13 11.22
C TYR A 107 -3.44 -9.88 11.93
N SER A 108 -4.34 -9.05 12.50
CA SER A 108 -3.99 -7.82 13.22
C SER A 108 -3.04 -6.92 12.42
N LYS A 109 -3.28 -6.76 11.11
CA LYS A 109 -2.53 -5.84 10.25
C LYS A 109 -3.11 -4.44 10.33
N THR A 110 -2.23 -3.45 10.30
CA THR A 110 -2.58 -2.07 9.96
C THR A 110 -2.56 -1.93 8.43
N ILE A 111 -3.70 -1.55 7.85
CA ILE A 111 -3.83 -1.32 6.42
C ILE A 111 -3.95 0.18 6.15
N LEU A 112 -2.96 0.75 5.45
CA LEU A 112 -2.97 2.15 5.04
C LEU A 112 -3.35 2.25 3.57
N LEU A 113 -4.01 3.32 3.13
CA LEU A 113 -4.09 3.65 1.71
C LEU A 113 -2.98 4.64 1.38
N SER A 114 -2.04 4.24 0.51
CA SER A 114 -0.95 5.11 0.09
C SER A 114 -1.40 6.00 -1.06
N ILE A 115 -1.06 7.29 -0.96
CA ILE A 115 -1.44 8.36 -1.88
C ILE A 115 -0.17 8.80 -2.61
N GLY A 116 -0.22 8.83 -3.94
CA GLY A 116 0.90 9.26 -4.75
C GLY A 116 1.48 8.12 -5.59
N GLY A 117 2.74 7.79 -5.32
CA GLY A 117 3.59 6.92 -6.11
C GLY A 117 4.20 7.63 -7.34
N ALA A 118 5.18 7.00 -7.98
CA ALA A 118 5.90 7.51 -9.15
C ALA A 118 5.03 7.97 -10.33
N THR A 119 3.76 7.54 -10.41
CA THR A 119 2.83 7.94 -11.48
C THR A 119 1.91 9.11 -11.11
N TYR A 120 2.03 9.67 -9.91
CA TYR A 120 1.22 10.82 -9.48
C TYR A 120 1.63 12.08 -10.26
N THR A 121 0.64 12.78 -10.82
CA THR A 121 0.88 13.91 -11.74
C THR A 121 0.07 15.18 -11.42
N GLU A 122 -0.85 15.15 -10.44
CA GLU A 122 -1.69 16.32 -10.14
C GLU A 122 -0.92 17.49 -9.51
N GLY A 123 0.25 17.24 -8.93
CA GLY A 123 1.08 18.29 -8.33
C GLY A 123 0.45 18.97 -7.11
N GLY A 124 -0.59 18.37 -6.51
CA GLY A 124 -1.29 18.90 -5.33
C GLY A 124 -2.55 19.69 -5.71
N PHE A 125 -2.80 20.80 -5.01
CA PHE A 125 -4.03 21.59 -5.16
C PHE A 125 -3.75 23.04 -5.52
N SER A 126 -4.66 23.67 -6.27
CA SER A 126 -4.58 25.09 -6.65
C SER A 126 -4.89 26.06 -5.50
N SER A 127 -5.53 25.59 -4.42
CA SER A 127 -5.83 26.40 -3.24
C SER A 127 -5.96 25.57 -1.97
N PRO A 128 -5.73 26.15 -0.78
CA PRO A 128 -5.99 25.49 0.50
C PRO A 128 -7.45 25.04 0.69
N THR A 129 -8.41 25.78 0.13
CA THR A 129 -9.84 25.43 0.19
C THR A 129 -10.12 24.15 -0.57
N LEU A 130 -9.59 24.02 -1.79
CA LEU A 130 -9.73 22.79 -2.57
C LEU A 130 -9.03 21.61 -1.88
N ALA A 131 -7.85 21.83 -1.30
CA ALA A 131 -7.13 20.82 -0.52
C ALA A 131 -7.96 20.30 0.66
N THR A 132 -8.57 21.20 1.44
CA THR A 132 -9.43 20.87 2.59
C THR A 132 -10.69 20.10 2.15
N ALA A 133 -11.33 20.54 1.07
CA ALA A 133 -12.50 19.86 0.51
C ALA A 133 -12.15 18.46 0.00
N SER A 134 -10.99 18.32 -0.66
CA SER A 134 -10.50 17.04 -1.17
C SER A 134 -10.16 16.07 -0.03
N ALA A 135 -9.54 16.53 1.05
CA ALA A 135 -9.29 15.71 2.24
C ALA A 135 -10.60 15.17 2.84
N SER A 136 -11.63 16.03 2.92
CA SER A 136 -12.96 15.64 3.40
C SER A 136 -13.63 14.61 2.48
N ASN A 137 -13.50 14.79 1.15
CA ASN A 137 -14.00 13.85 0.16
C ASN A 137 -13.31 12.49 0.28
N ILE A 138 -11.97 12.46 0.29
CA ILE A 138 -11.17 11.24 0.46
C ILE A 138 -11.52 10.52 1.77
N TRP A 139 -11.68 11.26 2.87
CA TRP A 139 -12.10 10.66 4.14
C TRP A 139 -13.50 10.04 4.04
N SER A 140 -14.44 10.69 3.34
CA SER A 140 -15.79 10.16 3.16
C SER A 140 -15.81 8.87 2.33
N ILE A 141 -14.84 8.67 1.41
CA ILE A 141 -14.72 7.51 0.53
C ILE A 141 -14.10 6.30 1.26
N PHE A 142 -13.09 6.52 2.10
CA PHE A 142 -12.27 5.44 2.67
C PHE A 142 -12.31 5.32 4.20
N GLY A 143 -12.66 6.39 4.92
CA GLY A 143 -12.87 6.39 6.38
C GLY A 143 -14.20 5.75 6.79
N PRO A 144 -14.63 5.85 8.05
CA PRO A 144 -15.92 5.31 8.50
C PRO A 144 -17.10 5.84 7.68
N PRO A 145 -18.14 5.01 7.44
CA PRO A 145 -19.38 5.47 6.80
C PRO A 145 -19.97 6.68 7.54
N GLN A 146 -20.26 7.74 6.79
CA GLN A 146 -20.89 8.95 7.32
C GLN A 146 -22.40 8.91 7.06
N PRO A 147 -23.26 9.18 8.05
CA PRO A 147 -24.71 9.18 7.85
C PRO A 147 -25.13 10.09 6.70
N GLY A 148 -25.95 9.56 5.78
CA GLY A 148 -26.45 10.31 4.62
C GLY A 148 -25.43 10.57 3.50
N SER A 149 -24.20 10.05 3.61
CA SER A 149 -23.20 10.16 2.54
C SER A 149 -23.53 9.23 1.37
N SER A 150 -23.40 9.75 0.15
CA SER A 150 -23.46 9.00 -1.11
C SER A 150 -22.08 8.77 -1.72
N ALA A 151 -21.01 8.94 -0.94
CA ALA A 151 -19.65 8.76 -1.43
C ALA A 151 -19.46 7.34 -2.01
N PRO A 152 -18.80 7.21 -3.18
CA PRO A 152 -18.46 5.89 -3.72
C PRO A 152 -17.57 5.16 -2.73
N ARG A 153 -17.74 3.85 -2.58
CA ARG A 153 -16.98 3.05 -1.60
C ARG A 153 -16.25 1.91 -2.30
N PRO A 154 -14.99 2.14 -2.73
CA PRO A 154 -14.19 1.14 -3.45
C PRO A 154 -14.01 -0.17 -2.69
N PHE A 155 -13.93 -0.08 -1.36
CA PHE A 155 -13.77 -1.22 -0.47
C PHE A 155 -15.07 -1.52 0.31
N GLY A 156 -16.23 -1.16 -0.25
CA GLY A 156 -17.53 -1.37 0.36
C GLY A 156 -17.58 -0.89 1.81
N THR A 157 -17.71 -1.83 2.74
CA THR A 157 -17.81 -1.56 4.18
C THR A 157 -16.48 -1.70 4.95
N ALA A 158 -15.38 -2.06 4.28
CA ALA A 158 -14.06 -2.02 4.90
C ALA A 158 -13.64 -0.58 5.19
N ILE A 159 -12.95 -0.40 6.31
CA ILE A 159 -12.45 0.90 6.78
C ILE A 159 -10.94 0.75 6.96
N ILE A 160 -10.16 1.49 6.16
CA ILE A 160 -8.69 1.51 6.30
C ILE A 160 -8.27 2.01 7.67
N ASP A 161 -7.03 1.75 8.06
CA ASP A 161 -6.44 2.21 9.33
C ASP A 161 -5.75 3.57 9.19
N GLY A 162 -5.79 4.17 8.00
CA GLY A 162 -5.29 5.51 7.76
C GLY A 162 -4.62 5.65 6.40
N PHE A 163 -3.76 6.64 6.25
CA PHE A 163 -3.16 7.00 4.97
C PHE A 163 -1.65 7.06 5.05
N ASP A 164 -1.03 6.85 3.90
CA ASP A 164 0.39 7.04 3.68
C ASP A 164 0.58 8.02 2.52
N PHE A 165 1.53 8.96 2.64
CA PHE A 165 1.82 9.94 1.60
C PHE A 165 3.16 9.60 0.96
N ASP A 166 3.11 9.13 -0.28
CA ASP A 166 4.27 8.73 -1.08
C ASP A 166 4.38 9.66 -2.28
N PHE A 167 4.69 10.94 -2.04
CA PHE A 167 4.86 11.91 -3.11
C PHE A 167 6.31 11.91 -3.58
N GLU A 168 6.54 11.60 -4.85
CA GLU A 168 7.89 11.56 -5.44
C GLU A 168 8.23 12.82 -6.26
N ALA A 169 7.32 13.80 -6.29
CA ALA A 169 7.49 15.09 -6.95
C ALA A 169 6.83 16.20 -6.11
N THR A 170 7.28 17.44 -6.29
CA THR A 170 6.76 18.59 -5.54
C THR A 170 5.24 18.73 -5.69
N VAL A 171 4.58 18.90 -4.55
CA VAL A 171 3.12 19.03 -4.43
C VAL A 171 2.74 20.31 -3.70
N GLN A 172 1.72 21.02 -4.20
CA GLN A 172 1.24 22.29 -3.65
C GLN A 172 0.07 22.10 -2.71
N ASN A 173 -0.01 22.95 -1.67
CA ASN A 173 -1.14 23.00 -0.73
C ASN A 173 -1.43 21.66 -0.03
N MET A 174 -0.40 20.85 0.23
CA MET A 174 -0.57 19.56 0.90
C MET A 174 -0.71 19.66 2.42
N VAL A 175 -0.13 20.69 3.05
CA VAL A 175 -0.34 20.96 4.48
C VAL A 175 -1.83 21.08 4.86
N PRO A 176 -2.67 21.92 4.19
CA PRO A 176 -4.10 21.98 4.52
C PRO A 176 -4.84 20.67 4.23
N PHE A 177 -4.48 19.92 3.19
CA PHE A 177 -5.03 18.58 2.94
C PHE A 177 -4.72 17.63 4.11
N ALA A 178 -3.44 17.52 4.48
CA ALA A 178 -2.93 16.62 5.50
C ALA A 178 -3.49 16.91 6.89
N THR A 179 -3.51 18.18 7.29
CA THR A 179 -4.02 18.62 8.59
C THR A 179 -5.53 18.41 8.71
N THR A 180 -6.29 18.63 7.63
CA THR A 180 -7.72 18.33 7.58
C THR A 180 -7.95 16.83 7.72
N LEU A 181 -7.23 16.01 6.96
CA LEU A 181 -7.35 14.55 7.02
C LEU A 181 -7.05 14.02 8.44
N ARG A 182 -5.96 14.51 9.05
CA ARG A 182 -5.60 14.17 10.45
C ARG A 182 -6.69 14.58 11.44
N THR A 183 -7.29 15.75 11.27
CA THR A 183 -8.39 16.22 12.13
C THR A 183 -9.59 15.29 12.05
N LEU A 184 -9.99 14.91 10.84
CA LEU A 184 -11.09 13.98 10.58
C LEU A 184 -10.82 12.58 11.15
N MET A 185 -9.60 12.06 10.94
CA MET A 185 -9.13 10.79 11.50
C MET A 185 -9.20 10.78 13.04
N THR A 186 -8.80 11.88 13.68
CA THR A 186 -8.81 12.02 15.14
C THR A 186 -10.23 12.10 15.69
N ALA A 187 -11.13 12.80 14.99
CA ALA A 187 -12.51 13.01 15.40
C ALA A 187 -13.39 11.74 15.24
N ALA A 188 -13.03 10.81 14.35
CA ALA A 188 -13.87 9.67 14.01
C ALA A 188 -14.07 8.66 15.14
N GLY A 189 -13.13 8.57 16.10
CA GLY A 189 -13.19 7.60 17.19
C GLY A 189 -13.21 6.13 16.73
N GLY A 190 -13.53 5.22 17.64
CA GLY A 190 -13.65 3.77 17.36
C GLY A 190 -12.33 3.01 17.27
N LYS A 191 -11.33 3.53 16.54
CA LYS A 191 -9.95 3.01 16.50
C LYS A 191 -8.94 4.13 16.30
N LYS A 192 -7.66 3.86 16.55
CA LYS A 192 -6.57 4.77 16.17
C LYS A 192 -6.36 4.70 14.66
N TYR A 193 -6.27 5.86 14.02
CA TYR A 193 -5.90 6.00 12.62
C TYR A 193 -4.48 6.56 12.49
N TYR A 194 -3.74 6.08 11.49
CA TYR A 194 -2.34 6.40 11.27
C TYR A 194 -2.15 7.27 10.03
N LEU A 195 -1.34 8.31 10.11
CA LEU A 195 -0.87 9.04 8.94
C LEU A 195 0.64 8.89 8.84
N THR A 196 1.12 8.38 7.72
CA THR A 196 2.55 8.22 7.43
C THR A 196 2.93 9.01 6.19
N ALA A 197 4.23 9.20 5.98
CA ALA A 197 4.78 9.73 4.74
C ALA A 197 6.02 8.93 4.34
N ALA A 198 6.33 8.88 3.05
CA ALA A 198 7.44 8.15 2.47
C ALA A 198 8.39 9.08 1.69
N PRO A 199 9.02 10.07 2.35
CA PRO A 199 10.00 10.93 1.70
C PRO A 199 11.21 10.13 1.21
N GLN A 200 11.94 10.69 0.25
CA GLN A 200 13.24 10.17 -0.15
C GLN A 200 14.32 10.57 0.87
N CYS A 201 15.48 9.89 0.83
CA CYS A 201 16.55 10.19 1.79
C CYS A 201 17.16 11.61 1.71
N PRO A 202 17.19 12.34 0.58
CA PRO A 202 17.71 13.71 0.58
C PRO A 202 16.97 14.60 1.57
N TYR A 203 17.71 15.37 2.37
CA TYR A 203 17.12 16.25 3.38
C TYR A 203 17.47 17.72 3.08
N PRO A 204 16.49 18.66 3.10
CA PRO A 204 15.06 18.38 3.21
C PRO A 204 14.51 17.67 1.96
N ASP A 205 13.47 16.85 2.14
CA ASP A 205 12.78 16.22 1.01
C ASP A 205 11.99 17.28 0.21
N ALA A 206 12.02 17.18 -1.13
CA ALA A 206 11.45 18.19 -2.01
C ALA A 206 9.93 18.06 -2.23
N ALA A 207 9.36 16.88 -1.98
CA ALA A 207 7.95 16.58 -2.18
C ALA A 207 7.16 16.76 -0.87
N ASP A 208 7.64 16.15 0.22
CA ASP A 208 6.99 16.15 1.52
C ASP A 208 7.50 17.25 2.46
N GLY A 209 8.57 17.96 2.08
CA GLY A 209 9.29 18.89 2.96
C GLY A 209 8.42 19.92 3.66
N GLU A 210 7.42 20.50 2.98
CA GLU A 210 6.51 21.47 3.61
C GLU A 210 5.67 20.83 4.73
N MET A 211 5.22 19.58 4.55
CA MET A 211 4.46 18.86 5.57
C MET A 211 5.34 18.44 6.74
N LEU A 212 6.59 18.04 6.44
CA LEU A 212 7.56 17.57 7.42
C LEU A 212 8.16 18.70 8.27
N ASP A 213 8.06 19.97 7.87
CA ASP A 213 8.58 21.12 8.62
C ASP A 213 7.71 21.50 9.85
N GLY A 214 7.34 20.51 10.66
CA GLY A 214 6.57 20.68 11.90
C GLY A 214 5.11 21.08 11.70
N LYS A 215 4.58 21.01 10.47
CA LYS A 215 3.22 21.46 10.15
C LYS A 215 2.16 20.34 10.20
N VAL A 216 2.56 19.08 10.01
CA VAL A 216 1.66 17.93 9.96
C VAL A 216 2.07 16.88 10.99
N PHE A 217 1.09 16.32 11.69
CA PHE A 217 1.30 15.25 12.66
C PHE A 217 1.35 13.90 11.93
N PHE A 218 2.54 13.33 11.78
CA PHE A 218 2.77 11.98 11.24
C PHE A 218 3.05 10.98 12.38
N ASP A 219 2.50 9.77 12.27
CA ASP A 219 2.79 8.68 13.21
C ASP A 219 4.14 8.02 12.88
N ALA A 220 4.45 7.87 11.59
CA ALA A 220 5.72 7.32 11.12
C ALA A 220 6.14 7.87 9.75
N ILE A 221 7.43 7.77 9.47
CA ILE A 221 8.09 8.12 8.21
C ILE A 221 8.73 6.87 7.62
N PHE A 222 8.35 6.53 6.39
CA PHE A 222 8.86 5.40 5.62
C PHE A 222 9.97 5.88 4.68
N LEU A 223 11.13 6.21 5.26
CA LEU A 223 12.18 6.95 4.59
C LEU A 223 12.90 6.11 3.51
N GLN A 224 12.79 6.51 2.24
CA GLN A 224 13.32 5.74 1.12
C GLN A 224 14.85 5.90 0.99
N PHE A 225 15.62 4.92 1.49
CA PHE A 225 17.08 4.89 1.36
C PHE A 225 17.55 4.19 0.08
N TYR A 226 16.96 4.52 -1.07
CA TYR A 226 17.33 3.98 -2.36
C TYR A 226 17.12 5.04 -3.47
N ASN A 227 17.58 4.75 -4.69
CA ASN A 227 17.55 5.68 -5.83
C ASN A 227 18.27 7.04 -5.62
N ASN A 228 19.05 7.19 -4.55
CA ASN A 228 19.66 8.46 -4.14
C ASN A 228 21.05 8.27 -3.54
N TYR A 229 21.85 9.35 -3.52
CA TYR A 229 23.24 9.33 -3.01
C TYR A 229 23.35 8.91 -1.53
N CYS A 230 22.31 9.17 -0.75
CA CYS A 230 22.20 8.86 0.68
C CYS A 230 21.62 7.47 0.98
N GLY A 231 21.42 6.63 -0.05
CA GLY A 231 20.80 5.32 0.09
C GLY A 231 21.64 4.28 0.85
N LEU A 232 21.06 3.08 1.03
CA LEU A 232 21.63 1.98 1.81
C LEU A 232 23.05 1.58 1.38
N GLY A 233 23.33 1.62 0.07
CA GLY A 233 24.67 1.31 -0.47
C GLY A 233 25.76 2.30 -0.06
N SER A 234 25.39 3.47 0.45
CA SER A 234 26.33 4.49 0.95
C SER A 234 26.70 4.32 2.44
N TYR A 235 26.01 3.42 3.14
CA TYR A 235 26.33 3.07 4.52
C TYR A 235 27.67 2.33 4.60
N ILE A 236 28.51 2.73 5.56
CA ILE A 236 29.83 2.13 5.82
C ILE A 236 29.74 1.34 7.13
N PRO A 237 29.68 -0.01 7.08
CA PRO A 237 29.63 -0.84 8.28
C PRO A 237 30.81 -0.60 9.22
N GLY A 238 30.53 -0.54 10.52
CA GLY A 238 31.54 -0.32 11.56
C GLY A 238 32.02 1.13 11.73
N SER A 239 31.62 2.05 10.84
CA SER A 239 31.90 3.47 11.03
C SER A 239 30.83 4.13 11.91
N ALA A 240 31.25 4.83 12.96
CA ALA A 240 30.35 5.62 13.80
C ALA A 240 29.85 6.89 13.07
N SER A 241 30.61 7.40 12.11
CA SER A 241 30.24 8.57 11.31
C SER A 241 29.94 8.14 9.87
N GLN A 242 28.78 8.56 9.37
CA GLN A 242 28.32 8.27 8.03
C GLN A 242 28.31 9.57 7.23
N ASN A 243 28.99 9.59 6.08
CA ASN A 243 29.07 10.80 5.25
C ASN A 243 27.81 11.00 4.40
N ASN A 244 27.31 9.93 3.80
CA ASN A 244 26.19 9.97 2.85
C ASN A 244 24.92 9.35 3.43
N PHE A 245 25.02 8.20 4.12
CA PHE A 245 23.87 7.58 4.79
C PHE A 245 23.40 8.45 5.96
N ASN A 246 22.35 9.22 5.74
CA ASN A 246 22.01 10.40 6.54
C ASN A 246 20.89 10.16 7.56
N LEU A 247 20.73 8.94 8.09
CA LEU A 247 19.73 8.66 9.12
C LEU A 247 19.87 9.55 10.36
N ALA A 248 21.11 9.94 10.73
CA ALA A 248 21.33 10.86 11.84
C ALA A 248 20.70 12.25 11.62
N THR A 249 20.67 12.74 10.37
CA THR A 249 19.99 13.99 10.01
C THR A 249 18.48 13.85 10.20
N TRP A 250 17.92 12.73 9.77
CA TRP A 250 16.49 12.45 9.90
C TRP A 250 16.08 12.18 11.36
N ASP A 251 16.93 11.56 12.18
CA ASP A 251 16.71 11.43 13.62
C ASP A 251 16.72 12.80 14.32
N ALA A 252 17.64 13.70 13.95
CA ALA A 252 17.63 15.07 14.44
C ALA A 252 16.34 15.81 14.06
N TRP A 253 15.83 15.61 12.84
CA TRP A 253 14.51 16.13 12.45
C TRP A 253 13.38 15.54 13.32
N ALA A 254 13.35 14.22 13.51
CA ALA A 254 12.31 13.56 14.29
C ALA A 254 12.27 14.04 15.74
N THR A 255 13.43 14.31 16.34
CA THR A 255 13.55 14.72 17.74
C THR A 255 13.42 16.22 17.98
N THR A 256 13.58 17.07 16.95
CA THR A 256 13.61 18.53 17.12
C THR A 256 12.61 19.32 16.28
N ARG A 257 12.05 18.73 15.22
CA ARG A 257 11.20 19.43 14.24
C ARG A 257 9.84 18.78 14.01
N SER A 258 9.75 17.45 14.10
CA SER A 258 8.48 16.75 13.92
C SER A 258 7.41 17.27 14.87
N LEU A 259 6.19 17.47 14.36
CA LEU A 259 5.04 17.84 15.19
C LEU A 259 4.64 16.72 16.16
N ASN A 260 4.92 15.46 15.81
CA ASN A 260 4.81 14.32 16.69
C ASN A 260 6.19 14.03 17.33
N PRO A 261 6.40 14.30 18.63
CA PRO A 261 7.69 14.04 19.28
C PRO A 261 8.00 12.54 19.43
N ALA A 262 7.03 11.66 19.17
CA ALA A 262 7.18 10.21 19.16
C ALA A 262 7.09 9.63 17.73
N VAL A 263 7.34 10.45 16.70
CA VAL A 263 7.36 9.96 15.31
C VAL A 263 8.42 8.88 15.15
N GLN A 264 8.06 7.82 14.44
CA GLN A 264 8.98 6.73 14.13
C GLN A 264 9.54 6.87 12.72
N ILE A 265 10.80 6.52 12.51
CA ILE A 265 11.45 6.41 11.19
C ILE A 265 11.68 4.94 10.88
N LEU A 266 11.09 4.46 9.79
CA LEU A 266 11.38 3.15 9.23
C LEU A 266 12.39 3.33 8.08
N VAL A 267 13.46 2.54 8.13
CA VAL A 267 14.47 2.50 7.07
C VAL A 267 13.88 1.78 5.85
N GLY A 268 13.67 2.52 4.76
CA GLY A 268 13.13 1.99 3.50
C GLY A 268 14.18 1.26 2.67
N ALA A 269 13.87 0.04 2.24
CA ALA A 269 14.74 -0.82 1.46
C ALA A 269 14.02 -1.40 0.23
N PRO A 270 14.70 -1.59 -0.91
CA PRO A 270 14.19 -2.42 -2.00
C PRO A 270 14.11 -3.89 -1.56
N GLY A 271 13.01 -4.57 -1.86
CA GLY A 271 12.74 -5.96 -1.46
C GLY A 271 13.52 -7.01 -2.24
N ALA A 272 14.01 -6.66 -3.43
CA ALA A 272 14.82 -7.51 -4.30
C ALA A 272 15.70 -6.63 -5.21
N PRO A 273 16.72 -7.19 -5.91
CA PRO A 273 17.57 -6.44 -6.83
C PRO A 273 16.80 -5.64 -7.90
N GLY A 274 15.66 -6.15 -8.37
CA GLY A 274 14.83 -5.51 -9.39
C GLY A 274 13.79 -4.52 -8.87
N ALA A 275 13.73 -4.27 -7.55
CA ALA A 275 12.67 -3.48 -6.94
C ALA A 275 12.84 -1.95 -7.10
N ALA A 276 14.07 -1.49 -7.34
CA ALA A 276 14.39 -0.09 -7.51
C ALA A 276 15.49 0.07 -8.57
N GLY A 277 15.65 1.26 -9.14
CA GLY A 277 16.71 1.54 -10.12
C GLY A 277 18.12 1.41 -9.51
N SER A 278 18.27 1.69 -8.22
CA SER A 278 19.50 1.45 -7.45
C SER A 278 19.21 1.38 -5.95
N GLY A 279 20.17 0.86 -5.17
CA GLY A 279 20.12 0.90 -3.70
C GLY A 279 19.69 -0.41 -3.02
N TYR A 280 19.39 -1.47 -3.77
CA TYR A 280 19.31 -2.81 -3.18
C TYR A 280 20.66 -3.20 -2.59
N VAL A 281 20.64 -3.82 -1.41
CA VAL A 281 21.82 -4.30 -0.69
C VAL A 281 21.58 -5.73 -0.22
N SER A 282 22.64 -6.48 0.06
CA SER A 282 22.49 -7.82 0.64
C SER A 282 21.84 -7.77 2.02
N MET A 283 21.24 -8.87 2.45
CA MET A 283 20.65 -8.97 3.79
C MET A 283 21.70 -8.75 4.90
N SER A 284 22.95 -9.19 4.71
CA SER A 284 24.04 -8.93 5.68
C SER A 284 24.37 -7.44 5.81
N HIS A 285 24.31 -6.70 4.70
CA HIS A 285 24.52 -5.25 4.71
C HIS A 285 23.34 -4.53 5.35
N LEU A 286 22.10 -4.89 4.99
CA LEU A 286 20.90 -4.33 5.61
C LEU A 286 20.85 -4.64 7.13
N ALA A 287 21.29 -5.82 7.57
CA ALA A 287 21.39 -6.14 9.00
C ALA A 287 22.37 -5.21 9.73
N SER A 288 23.48 -4.83 9.09
CA SER A 288 24.43 -3.86 9.64
C SER A 288 23.81 -2.47 9.74
N VAL A 289 23.04 -2.06 8.73
CA VAL A 289 22.27 -0.80 8.77
C VAL A 289 21.27 -0.84 9.93
N ILE A 290 20.46 -1.90 10.05
CA ILE A 290 19.47 -2.05 11.13
C ILE A 290 20.14 -1.98 12.51
N ALA A 291 21.29 -2.64 12.68
CA ALA A 291 22.05 -2.61 13.93
C ALA A 291 22.50 -1.20 14.29
N TYR A 292 22.99 -0.42 13.32
CA TYR A 292 23.32 0.99 13.51
C TYR A 292 22.07 1.84 13.81
N SER A 293 20.99 1.63 13.06
CA SER A 293 19.74 2.38 13.22
C SER A 293 19.11 2.21 14.60
N LYS A 294 19.28 1.05 15.26
CA LYS A 294 18.83 0.80 16.63
C LYS A 294 19.43 1.74 17.69
N SER A 295 20.51 2.47 17.36
CA SER A 295 21.07 3.48 18.26
C SER A 295 20.30 4.80 18.29
N PHE A 296 19.37 5.02 17.34
CA PHE A 296 18.59 6.24 17.24
C PHE A 296 17.22 6.09 17.90
N PRO A 297 16.79 7.04 18.75
CA PRO A 297 15.50 6.97 19.45
C PRO A 297 14.30 7.02 18.50
N SER A 298 14.43 7.65 17.34
CA SER A 298 13.36 7.69 16.34
C SER A 298 13.21 6.38 15.56
N PHE A 299 14.15 5.43 15.64
CA PHE A 299 14.10 4.23 14.82
C PHE A 299 12.89 3.34 15.13
N GLY A 300 12.00 3.19 14.15
CA GLY A 300 10.76 2.41 14.24
C GLY A 300 10.85 1.00 13.65
N GLY A 301 11.77 0.78 12.71
CA GLY A 301 11.93 -0.50 12.01
C GLY A 301 12.27 -0.35 10.54
N VAL A 302 11.69 -1.20 9.68
CA VAL A 302 12.04 -1.29 8.25
C VAL A 302 10.79 -1.17 7.38
N MET A 303 10.87 -0.36 6.32
CA MET A 303 9.91 -0.35 5.24
C MET A 303 10.49 -1.07 4.03
N VAL A 304 9.69 -1.82 3.28
CA VAL A 304 10.13 -2.51 2.06
C VAL A 304 9.23 -2.22 0.87
N TRP A 305 9.85 -1.89 -0.25
CA TRP A 305 9.22 -1.81 -1.57
C TRP A 305 9.59 -3.05 -2.39
N ASP A 306 8.71 -4.00 -2.73
CA ASP A 306 7.32 -4.22 -2.30
C ASP A 306 7.09 -5.73 -2.00
N MET A 307 5.85 -6.13 -1.71
CA MET A 307 5.48 -7.54 -1.43
C MET A 307 5.80 -8.52 -2.56
N SER A 308 5.59 -8.13 -3.82
CA SER A 308 5.84 -8.99 -4.98
C SER A 308 7.33 -9.25 -5.17
N GLN A 309 8.16 -8.22 -4.91
CA GLN A 309 9.61 -8.33 -4.95
C GLN A 309 10.13 -9.20 -3.81
N LEU A 310 9.62 -9.02 -2.58
CA LEU A 310 9.98 -9.89 -1.45
C LEU A 310 9.64 -11.36 -1.71
N ALA A 311 8.50 -11.64 -2.37
CA ALA A 311 8.13 -13.01 -2.73
C ALA A 311 9.15 -13.67 -3.68
N SER A 312 9.85 -12.88 -4.50
CA SER A 312 10.93 -13.37 -5.37
C SER A 312 12.28 -13.54 -4.66
N ASN A 313 12.46 -12.95 -3.47
CA ASN A 313 13.73 -12.89 -2.74
C ASN A 313 13.67 -13.67 -1.42
N ALA A 314 13.70 -15.00 -1.54
CA ALA A 314 13.56 -15.91 -0.42
C ALA A 314 14.56 -15.61 0.73
N GLY A 315 14.05 -15.56 1.96
CA GLY A 315 14.83 -15.33 3.17
C GLY A 315 15.16 -13.87 3.48
N TYR A 316 14.88 -12.92 2.58
CA TYR A 316 15.15 -11.50 2.84
C TYR A 316 14.24 -10.94 3.95
N LEU A 317 12.94 -11.23 3.91
CA LEU A 317 11.99 -10.84 4.97
C LEU A 317 12.32 -11.51 6.32
N ASP A 318 12.76 -12.76 6.31
CA ASP A 318 13.19 -13.49 7.51
C ASP A 318 14.43 -12.84 8.12
N GLY A 319 15.39 -12.46 7.27
CA GLY A 319 16.59 -11.74 7.66
C GLY A 319 16.28 -10.37 8.29
N ILE A 320 15.33 -9.62 7.74
CA ILE A 320 14.86 -8.36 8.34
C ILE A 320 14.24 -8.62 9.71
N SER A 321 13.35 -9.62 9.81
CA SER A 321 12.69 -9.99 11.07
C SER A 321 13.73 -10.35 12.14
N ASN A 322 14.70 -11.18 11.79
CA ASN A 322 15.80 -11.57 12.67
C ASN A 322 16.67 -10.37 13.07
N ALA A 323 17.04 -9.50 12.13
CA ALA A 323 17.84 -8.30 12.42
C ALA A 323 17.13 -7.33 13.37
N LEU A 324 15.79 -7.25 13.31
CA LEU A 324 14.97 -6.50 14.25
C LEU A 324 14.81 -7.19 15.61
N GLY A 325 15.08 -8.49 15.71
CA GLY A 325 14.86 -9.29 16.92
C GLY A 325 13.42 -9.78 17.06
N LEU A 326 12.70 -9.87 15.94
CA LEU A 326 11.35 -10.43 15.84
C LEU A 326 11.43 -11.95 15.66
N PRO A 327 10.34 -12.68 15.99
CA PRO A 327 10.23 -14.09 15.62
C PRO A 327 10.45 -14.30 14.10
N PRO A 328 10.95 -15.46 13.67
CA PRO A 328 11.03 -15.80 12.26
C PRO A 328 9.68 -15.61 11.56
N SER A 329 9.72 -15.13 10.31
CA SER A 329 8.48 -15.03 9.53
C SER A 329 7.87 -16.42 9.38
N THR A 330 6.57 -16.52 9.52
CA THR A 330 5.84 -17.61 8.90
C THR A 330 5.91 -17.45 7.38
N THR A 331 6.11 -18.55 6.66
CA THR A 331 6.05 -18.55 5.20
C THR A 331 4.71 -17.99 4.76
N MET A 332 4.70 -17.13 3.74
CA MET A 332 3.46 -16.72 3.09
C MET A 332 2.75 -18.00 2.61
N ALA A 333 1.47 -18.15 2.94
CA ALA A 333 0.77 -19.43 2.79
C ALA A 333 0.85 -19.93 1.35
N THR A 334 1.50 -21.07 1.11
CA THR A 334 1.48 -21.70 -0.22
C THR A 334 0.04 -22.12 -0.51
N SER A 335 -0.61 -21.50 -1.50
CA SER A 335 -1.95 -21.89 -1.91
C SER A 335 -1.91 -23.30 -2.51
N THR A 336 -2.04 -24.34 -1.69
CA THR A 336 -2.54 -25.63 -2.14
C THR A 336 -4.02 -25.45 -2.40
N THR A 337 -4.42 -25.40 -3.66
CA THR A 337 -5.80 -25.59 -4.07
C THR A 337 -6.29 -26.92 -3.51
N ALA A 338 -7.11 -26.87 -2.46
CA ALA A 338 -7.83 -28.03 -1.98
C ALA A 338 -8.80 -28.47 -3.07
N ALA A 339 -8.50 -29.59 -3.73
CA ALA A 339 -9.41 -30.24 -4.65
C ALA A 339 -10.70 -30.60 -3.90
N GLY A 340 -11.80 -29.95 -4.27
CA GLY A 340 -13.14 -30.33 -3.81
C GLY A 340 -13.51 -31.75 -4.26
N PRO A 341 -14.41 -32.43 -3.53
CA PRO A 341 -14.67 -33.85 -3.74
C PRO A 341 -15.27 -34.10 -5.13
N THR A 342 -14.63 -34.99 -5.88
CA THR A 342 -15.04 -35.43 -7.21
C THR A 342 -16.36 -36.19 -7.10
N ARG A 343 -17.43 -35.63 -7.67
CA ARG A 343 -18.71 -36.33 -7.82
C ARG A 343 -18.74 -36.99 -9.19
N THR A 344 -18.65 -38.31 -9.20
CA THR A 344 -18.70 -39.15 -10.40
C THR A 344 -20.10 -39.14 -10.99
N VAL A 345 -20.27 -38.63 -12.21
CA VAL A 345 -21.45 -38.88 -13.04
C VAL A 345 -20.96 -39.32 -14.41
N GLY A 346 -21.42 -40.50 -14.84
CA GLY A 346 -20.95 -41.20 -16.03
C GLY A 346 -21.19 -40.41 -17.32
N SER A 347 -20.13 -40.34 -18.13
CA SER A 347 -20.13 -39.76 -19.47
C SER A 347 -20.50 -40.83 -20.49
N THR A 348 -21.69 -40.70 -21.09
CA THR A 348 -21.96 -41.21 -22.44
C THR A 348 -21.82 -40.05 -23.41
N LEU A 349 -20.82 -40.15 -24.29
CA LEU A 349 -20.56 -39.25 -25.41
C LEU A 349 -21.81 -39.13 -26.31
N PRO A 350 -22.06 -37.94 -26.87
CA PRO A 350 -21.88 -37.87 -28.31
C PRO A 350 -21.09 -36.65 -28.78
N THR A 351 -20.36 -36.93 -29.84
CA THR A 351 -19.56 -36.12 -30.74
C THR A 351 -20.25 -34.81 -31.15
N GLY A 352 -19.51 -33.68 -31.09
CA GLY A 352 -19.96 -32.37 -31.56
C GLY A 352 -18.77 -31.49 -31.97
N THR A 353 -18.49 -31.54 -33.27
CA THR A 353 -17.72 -30.63 -34.15
C THR A 353 -17.13 -29.33 -33.58
N GLU A 354 -15.82 -29.17 -33.77
CA GLU A 354 -15.10 -27.88 -33.78
C GLU A 354 -15.74 -26.90 -34.77
N ASN A 355 -15.81 -25.62 -34.38
CA ASN A 355 -15.89 -24.50 -35.31
C ASN A 355 -15.06 -23.32 -34.76
N PRO A 356 -14.04 -22.82 -35.49
CA PRO A 356 -13.29 -21.62 -35.17
C PRO A 356 -13.95 -20.41 -35.86
N GLY A 357 -14.37 -19.37 -35.13
CA GLY A 357 -15.02 -18.21 -35.76
C GLY A 357 -15.22 -17.01 -34.84
N GLY A 358 -14.65 -15.88 -35.23
CA GLY A 358 -14.67 -14.61 -34.52
C GLY A 358 -16.07 -13.98 -34.45
N GLY A 359 -16.43 -13.54 -33.23
CA GLY A 359 -17.58 -12.67 -32.99
C GLY A 359 -17.19 -11.19 -33.02
N THR A 360 -18.19 -10.32 -33.14
CA THR A 360 -17.99 -8.87 -32.98
C THR A 360 -17.89 -8.50 -31.50
N VAL A 361 -17.06 -7.50 -31.19
CA VAL A 361 -16.69 -7.07 -29.84
C VAL A 361 -17.44 -5.77 -29.51
N GLY A 362 -18.15 -5.75 -28.38
CA GLY A 362 -18.86 -4.55 -27.92
C GLY A 362 -17.90 -3.42 -27.53
N GLN A 363 -18.37 -2.18 -27.50
CA GLN A 363 -17.58 -1.03 -27.03
C GLN A 363 -16.92 -1.33 -25.68
N TRP A 364 -15.68 -0.89 -25.50
CA TRP A 364 -14.85 -1.06 -24.31
C TRP A 364 -14.38 -2.49 -24.00
N ASN A 365 -14.69 -3.46 -24.86
CA ASN A 365 -14.16 -4.82 -24.71
C ASN A 365 -12.87 -5.00 -25.53
N GLN A 366 -12.05 -5.97 -25.11
CA GLN A 366 -10.79 -6.29 -25.77
C GLN A 366 -11.04 -6.83 -27.18
N CYS A 367 -10.31 -6.28 -28.15
CA CYS A 367 -10.38 -6.65 -29.56
C CYS A 367 -9.00 -7.02 -30.14
N GLY A 368 -7.96 -7.07 -29.31
CA GLY A 368 -6.61 -7.42 -29.76
C GLY A 368 -5.59 -7.50 -28.62
N GLY A 369 -4.41 -8.00 -28.95
CA GLY A 369 -3.31 -8.26 -28.02
C GLY A 369 -2.54 -9.53 -28.40
N MET A 370 -1.25 -9.61 -28.07
CA MET A 370 -0.34 -10.68 -28.48
C MET A 370 -0.72 -12.10 -27.99
N ASP A 371 -1.65 -12.22 -27.02
CA ASP A 371 -2.24 -13.49 -26.57
C ASP A 371 -3.79 -13.48 -26.60
N TRP A 372 -4.40 -12.57 -27.35
CA TRP A 372 -5.86 -12.47 -27.44
C TRP A 372 -6.43 -13.47 -28.45
N HIS A 373 -7.30 -14.37 -27.97
CA HIS A 373 -7.98 -15.39 -28.80
C HIS A 373 -9.47 -15.10 -29.03
N GLY A 374 -9.98 -13.94 -28.57
CA GLY A 374 -11.38 -13.54 -28.75
C GLY A 374 -11.63 -12.76 -30.04
N GLY A 375 -12.78 -12.09 -30.12
CA GLY A 375 -13.16 -11.32 -31.31
C GLY A 375 -12.19 -10.18 -31.60
N THR A 376 -11.93 -9.88 -32.87
CA THR A 376 -11.00 -8.82 -33.30
C THR A 376 -11.68 -7.66 -34.02
N VAL A 377 -13.00 -7.74 -34.21
CA VAL A 377 -13.79 -6.77 -34.97
C VAL A 377 -14.79 -6.10 -34.04
N CYS A 378 -14.72 -4.78 -33.90
CA CYS A 378 -15.64 -4.02 -33.07
C CYS A 378 -17.03 -3.89 -33.70
N VAL A 379 -18.07 -3.89 -32.87
CA VAL A 379 -19.43 -3.54 -33.30
C VAL A 379 -19.43 -2.08 -33.77
N LYS A 380 -19.98 -1.78 -34.95
CA LYS A 380 -20.11 -0.39 -35.43
C LYS A 380 -20.90 0.46 -34.42
N PRO A 381 -20.51 1.71 -34.15
CA PRO A 381 -19.54 2.55 -34.90
C PRO A 381 -18.08 2.45 -34.43
N TRP A 382 -17.74 1.51 -33.54
CA TRP A 382 -16.47 1.49 -32.82
C TRP A 382 -15.32 0.89 -33.63
N THR A 383 -14.09 1.25 -33.25
CA THR A 383 -12.86 0.74 -33.88
C THR A 383 -11.91 0.15 -32.85
N CYS A 384 -11.11 -0.84 -33.25
CA CYS A 384 -10.16 -1.48 -32.34
C CYS A 384 -8.91 -0.60 -32.19
N VAL A 385 -8.77 0.06 -31.04
CA VAL A 385 -7.65 0.96 -30.72
C VAL A 385 -6.58 0.19 -29.95
N VAL A 386 -5.34 0.22 -30.44
CA VAL A 386 -4.19 -0.45 -29.80
C VAL A 386 -3.66 0.40 -28.65
N PHE A 387 -3.56 -0.18 -27.46
CA PHE A 387 -2.96 0.47 -26.28
C PHE A 387 -1.56 -0.04 -25.97
N SER A 388 -1.34 -1.33 -26.19
CA SER A 388 -0.03 -1.96 -26.07
C SER A 388 0.05 -3.18 -26.98
N VAL A 389 1.22 -3.81 -27.05
CA VAL A 389 1.38 -5.08 -27.77
C VAL A 389 0.49 -6.20 -27.19
N TRP A 390 0.05 -6.08 -25.94
CA TRP A 390 -0.77 -7.08 -25.25
C TRP A 390 -2.26 -6.74 -25.22
N TYR A 391 -2.66 -5.51 -25.58
CA TYR A 391 -4.03 -5.06 -25.41
C TYR A 391 -4.48 -4.02 -26.45
N SER A 392 -5.62 -4.30 -27.07
CA SER A 392 -6.40 -3.38 -27.91
C SER A 392 -7.86 -3.41 -27.49
N GLN A 393 -8.57 -2.30 -27.59
CA GLN A 393 -9.95 -2.16 -27.10
C GLN A 393 -10.85 -1.45 -28.13
N CYS A 394 -12.12 -1.84 -28.20
CA CYS A 394 -13.11 -1.15 -29.03
C CYS A 394 -13.48 0.23 -28.47
N GLN A 395 -13.27 1.29 -29.25
CA GLN A 395 -13.62 2.67 -28.87
C GLN A 395 -14.41 3.42 -29.92
#